data_AF-A0A817VMG7-F1
#
_entry.id   AF-A0A817VMG7-F1
#
_cell.length_a   1.000
_cell.length_b   1.000
_cell.length_c   1.000
_cell.angle_alpha   90.00
_cell.angle_beta   90.00
_cell.angle_gamma   90.00
#
_symmetry.space_group_name_H-M   'P 1'
#
loop_
_entity.id
_entity.type
_entity.pdbx_description
1 polymer ?
#
loop_
_entity_poly.entity_id
_entity_poly.type
_entity_poly.pdbx_seq_one_letter_code
_entity_poly.pdbx_strand_id
1 'polypeptide(L)'
;MNIQKQHNIPILGGLWGAAPGRGRHYLFHIFQPMLIPSIAQQYKGAGDQLFLSDNIWENVKTRSLIFDSYSCEPLGGQPFLSQRPIADNCFLGCIRPCCTKATFRGSQNPNDTCPPACRPKDHQDWIYC
;
A
#
# COMPACT_ATOMS: atom_id res chain seq x y z
N MET A 1 -10.20 3.42 22.45
CA MET A 1 -10.22 2.98 21.04
C MET A 1 -8.82 3.17 20.49
N ASN A 2 -8.05 2.09 20.33
CA ASN A 2 -6.72 2.16 19.72
C ASN A 2 -6.89 2.38 18.21
N ILE A 3 -6.55 3.57 17.75
CA ILE A 3 -6.40 3.86 16.33
C ILE A 3 -5.15 3.10 15.89
N GLN A 4 -5.31 1.91 15.29
CA GLN A 4 -4.20 1.29 14.57
C GLN A 4 -3.75 2.30 13.52
N LYS A 5 -2.47 2.71 13.57
CA LYS A 5 -1.86 3.51 12.52
C LYS A 5 -2.12 2.78 11.21
N GLN A 6 -2.89 3.39 10.30
CA GLN A 6 -3.33 2.81 9.02
C GLN A 6 -2.18 2.51 8.03
N HIS A 7 -0.94 2.44 8.50
CA HIS A 7 0.27 2.27 7.70
C HIS A 7 0.93 0.89 7.89
N ASN A 8 0.39 0.00 8.73
CA ASN A 8 0.82 -1.41 8.78
C ASN A 8 -0.02 -2.30 7.85
N ILE A 9 -0.47 -1.74 6.72
CA ILE A 9 -1.25 -2.48 5.73
C ILE A 9 -0.28 -2.91 4.63
N PRO A 10 0.04 -4.22 4.52
CA PRO A 10 1.05 -4.69 3.57
C PRO A 10 0.63 -4.53 2.11
N ILE A 11 -0.68 -4.50 1.85
CA ILE A 11 -1.24 -4.35 0.51
C ILE A 11 -2.41 -3.37 0.55
N LEU A 12 -2.25 -2.20 -0.07
CA LEU A 12 -3.33 -1.26 -0.29
C LEU A 12 -4.20 -1.73 -1.47
N GLY A 13 -5.48 -2.00 -1.21
CA GLY A 13 -6.40 -2.56 -2.21
C GLY A 13 -6.49 -1.74 -3.51
N GLY A 14 -6.42 -0.41 -3.40
CA GLY A 14 -6.45 0.49 -4.55
C GLY A 14 -5.13 0.64 -5.33
N LEU A 15 -4.01 0.12 -4.81
CA LEU A 15 -2.67 0.25 -5.41
C LEU A 15 -2.02 -1.10 -5.73
N TRP A 16 -2.71 -2.19 -5.48
CA TRP A 16 -2.26 -3.54 -5.79
C TRP A 16 -2.56 -3.90 -7.25
N GLY A 17 -1.63 -4.62 -7.88
CA GLY A 17 -1.79 -5.14 -9.22
C GLY A 17 -0.91 -6.36 -9.47
N ALA A 18 -1.32 -7.17 -10.44
CA ALA A 18 -0.57 -8.34 -10.88
C ALA A 18 -0.28 -8.27 -12.38
N ALA A 19 0.74 -9.01 -12.83
CA ALA A 19 1.06 -9.17 -14.25
C ALA A 19 0.71 -10.59 -14.71
N PRO A 20 -0.54 -10.88 -15.15
CA PRO A 20 -0.98 -12.24 -15.48
C PRO A 20 -0.08 -12.98 -16.46
N GLY A 21 0.44 -12.28 -17.49
CA GLY A 21 1.35 -12.88 -18.47
C GLY A 21 2.65 -13.43 -17.88
N ARG A 22 3.09 -12.94 -16.71
CA ARG A 22 4.32 -13.37 -16.03
C ARG A 22 4.07 -14.38 -14.90
N GLY A 23 2.83 -14.60 -14.50
CA GLY A 23 2.52 -15.30 -13.26
C GLY A 23 1.19 -16.05 -13.23
N ARG A 24 0.57 -16.34 -14.39
CA ARG A 24 -0.80 -16.91 -14.48
C ARG A 24 -1.02 -18.12 -13.58
N HIS A 25 -0.11 -19.09 -13.58
CA HIS A 25 -0.24 -20.29 -12.75
C HIS A 25 -0.19 -19.96 -11.25
N TYR A 26 0.69 -19.05 -10.86
CA TYR A 26 0.85 -18.65 -9.47
C TYR A 26 -0.35 -17.84 -8.97
N LEU A 27 -0.82 -16.90 -9.80
CA LEU A 27 -2.00 -16.08 -9.52
C LEU A 27 -3.28 -16.92 -9.41
N PHE A 28 -3.41 -18.00 -10.19
CA PHE A 28 -4.53 -18.91 -10.08
C PHE A 28 -4.68 -19.46 -8.65
N HIS A 29 -3.58 -19.88 -8.03
CA HIS A 29 -3.56 -20.40 -6.66
C HIS A 29 -3.82 -19.31 -5.62
N ILE A 30 -3.18 -18.15 -5.78
CA ILE A 30 -3.32 -17.00 -4.87
C ILE A 30 -4.78 -16.51 -4.81
N PHE A 31 -5.50 -16.54 -5.93
CA PHE A 31 -6.88 -16.03 -5.97
C PHE A 31 -7.94 -17.08 -5.65
N GLN A 32 -7.57 -18.35 -5.40
CA GLN A 32 -8.55 -19.38 -5.00
C GLN A 32 -9.39 -18.99 -3.76
N PRO A 33 -8.83 -18.39 -2.69
CA PRO A 33 -9.63 -18.05 -1.51
C PRO A 33 -10.75 -17.05 -1.81
N MET A 34 -10.61 -16.20 -2.85
CA MET A 34 -11.67 -15.27 -3.27
C MET A 34 -12.88 -15.99 -3.87
N LEU A 35 -12.68 -17.19 -4.41
CA LEU A 35 -13.73 -17.99 -5.06
C LEU A 35 -14.49 -18.88 -4.07
N ILE A 36 -14.05 -18.94 -2.81
CA ILE A 36 -14.66 -19.75 -1.76
C ILE A 36 -15.62 -18.86 -0.94
N PRO A 37 -16.95 -19.04 -1.03
CA PRO A 37 -17.92 -18.14 -0.40
C PRO A 37 -17.75 -18.01 1.12
N SER A 38 -17.43 -19.10 1.81
CA SER A 38 -17.23 -19.09 3.26
C SER A 38 -16.02 -18.29 3.72
N ILE A 39 -15.03 -18.09 2.84
CA ILE A 39 -13.87 -17.22 3.08
C ILE A 39 -14.26 -15.79 2.71
N ALA A 40 -14.72 -15.56 1.48
CA ALA A 40 -15.05 -14.23 0.99
C ALA A 40 -16.08 -13.48 1.87
N GLN A 41 -17.07 -14.18 2.41
CA GLN A 41 -18.09 -13.58 3.27
C GLN A 41 -17.56 -13.07 4.63
N GLN A 42 -16.37 -13.47 5.05
CA GLN A 42 -15.72 -12.96 6.26
C GLN A 42 -15.21 -11.52 6.07
N TYR A 43 -14.98 -11.11 4.82
CA TYR A 43 -14.36 -9.83 4.46
C TYR A 43 -15.38 -8.91 3.79
N LYS A 44 -16.18 -8.19 4.61
CA LYS A 44 -17.24 -7.26 4.12
C LYS A 44 -16.79 -5.79 4.20
N GLY A 45 -17.41 -4.92 3.39
CA GLY A 45 -17.12 -3.48 3.39
C GLY A 45 -15.68 -3.19 2.92
N ALA A 46 -14.93 -2.41 3.69
CA ALA A 46 -13.50 -2.16 3.48
C ALA A 46 -12.59 -3.34 3.91
N GLY A 47 -13.11 -4.57 3.82
CA GLY A 47 -12.42 -5.80 4.21
C GLY A 47 -11.44 -6.31 3.15
N ASP A 48 -11.32 -5.62 2.02
CA ASP A 48 -10.39 -5.95 0.94
C ASP A 48 -8.94 -5.91 1.44
N GLN A 49 -8.55 -4.88 2.19
CA GLN A 49 -7.20 -4.76 2.75
C GLN A 49 -6.89 -5.89 3.75
N LEU A 50 -7.87 -6.28 4.57
CA LEU A 50 -7.74 -7.41 5.48
C LEU A 50 -7.63 -8.73 4.72
N PHE A 51 -8.46 -8.95 3.70
CA PHE A 51 -8.39 -10.13 2.86
C PHE A 51 -7.01 -10.28 2.21
N LEU A 52 -6.50 -9.18 1.64
CA LEU A 52 -5.18 -9.14 1.00
C LEU A 52 -4.06 -9.43 2.01
N SER A 53 -4.13 -8.86 3.21
CA SER A 53 -3.17 -9.14 4.28
C SER A 53 -3.19 -10.61 4.69
N ASP A 54 -4.37 -11.18 4.95
CA ASP A 54 -4.51 -12.52 5.52
C ASP A 54 -4.23 -13.64 4.49
N ASN A 55 -4.63 -13.44 3.23
CA ASN A 55 -4.65 -14.52 2.24
C ASN A 55 -3.58 -14.36 1.15
N ILE A 56 -3.14 -13.12 0.88
CA ILE A 56 -2.34 -12.81 -0.32
C ILE A 56 -0.91 -12.42 0.04
N TRP A 57 -0.70 -11.61 1.08
CA TRP A 57 0.59 -11.01 1.40
C TRP A 57 1.75 -12.00 1.49
N GLU A 58 1.60 -13.06 2.27
CA GLU A 58 2.66 -14.05 2.50
C GLU A 58 3.12 -14.74 1.21
N ASN A 59 2.21 -14.89 0.23
CA ASN A 59 2.51 -15.45 -1.07
C ASN A 59 3.30 -14.46 -1.94
N VAL A 60 2.91 -13.18 -1.92
CA VAL A 60 3.41 -12.22 -2.91
C VAL A 60 4.59 -11.37 -2.44
N LYS A 61 4.88 -11.30 -1.14
CA LYS A 61 5.89 -10.36 -0.58
C LYS A 61 7.29 -10.47 -1.18
N THR A 62 7.73 -11.67 -1.57
CA THR A 62 9.04 -11.90 -2.19
C THR A 62 9.04 -11.83 -3.71
N ARG A 63 7.86 -11.65 -4.33
CA ARG A 63 7.64 -11.65 -5.78
C ARG A 63 6.98 -10.37 -6.28
N SER A 64 7.01 -9.32 -5.48
CA SER A 64 6.37 -8.04 -5.76
C SER A 64 7.39 -6.91 -5.83
N LEU A 65 7.09 -5.91 -6.65
CA LEU A 65 7.70 -4.60 -6.55
C LEU A 65 6.83 -3.75 -5.64
N ILE A 66 7.40 -3.32 -4.52
CA ILE A 66 6.68 -2.61 -3.46
C ILE A 66 7.24 -1.20 -3.40
N PHE A 67 6.44 -0.20 -3.76
CA PHE A 67 6.80 1.19 -3.62
C PHE A 67 6.08 1.75 -2.39
N ASP A 68 6.79 1.73 -1.27
CA ASP A 68 6.34 2.29 0.01
C ASP A 68 7.55 2.88 0.71
N SER A 69 7.66 4.21 0.63
CA SER A 69 8.74 4.97 1.27
C SER A 69 8.52 5.16 2.77
N TYR A 70 7.30 4.94 3.27
CA TYR A 70 6.98 5.10 4.69
C TYR A 70 7.32 3.82 5.47
N SER A 71 6.99 2.67 4.88
CA SER A 71 7.11 1.35 5.53
C SER A 71 8.23 0.50 4.93
N CYS A 72 9.28 1.13 4.38
CA CYS A 72 10.33 0.41 3.66
C CYS A 72 11.04 -0.64 4.53
N GLU A 73 11.25 -0.35 5.82
CA GLU A 73 11.88 -1.28 6.76
C GLU A 73 10.95 -2.43 7.18
N PRO A 74 9.73 -2.19 7.71
CA PRO A 74 8.89 -3.30 8.18
C PRO A 74 8.31 -4.15 7.05
N LEU A 75 8.14 -3.61 5.84
CA LEU A 75 7.46 -4.30 4.73
C LEU A 75 8.36 -4.57 3.52
N GLY A 76 9.64 -4.16 3.55
CA GLY A 76 10.55 -4.33 2.42
C GLY A 76 10.22 -3.43 1.22
N GLY A 77 9.55 -2.31 1.47
CA GLY A 77 9.22 -1.32 0.45
C GLY A 77 10.45 -0.61 -0.13
N GLN A 78 10.27 0.01 -1.29
CA GLN A 78 11.27 0.82 -1.97
C GLN A 78 10.80 2.27 -2.08
N PRO A 79 11.73 3.23 -2.19
CA PRO A 79 11.38 4.61 -2.46
C PRO A 79 10.61 4.76 -3.78
N PHE A 80 9.69 5.71 -3.84
CA PHE A 80 9.08 6.11 -5.11
C PHE A 80 10.12 6.66 -6.08
N LEU A 81 9.90 6.44 -7.37
CA LEU A 81 10.79 6.90 -8.45
C LEU A 81 10.66 8.40 -8.75
N SER A 82 9.72 9.08 -8.11
CA SER A 82 9.41 10.49 -8.31
C SER A 82 9.18 11.20 -6.98
N GLN A 83 9.60 12.45 -6.90
CA GLN A 83 9.35 13.31 -5.74
C GLN A 83 7.85 13.55 -5.54
N ARG A 84 7.40 13.53 -4.28
CA ARG A 84 6.05 13.99 -3.92
C ARG A 84 5.97 15.52 -3.92
N PRO A 85 5.11 16.16 -4.74
CA PRO A 85 4.89 17.59 -4.67
C PRO A 85 4.05 17.94 -3.43
N ILE A 86 4.57 18.83 -2.57
CA ILE A 86 3.88 19.29 -1.35
C ILE A 86 2.63 20.12 -1.69
N ALA A 87 2.71 20.90 -2.77
CA ALA A 87 1.77 21.99 -3.06
C ALA A 87 0.33 21.50 -3.32
N ASP A 88 0.17 20.30 -3.87
CA ASP A 88 -1.11 19.95 -4.50
C ASP A 88 -1.91 18.89 -3.71
N ASN A 89 -1.30 18.22 -2.72
CA ASN A 89 -1.88 17.04 -2.05
C ASN A 89 -2.39 15.97 -3.05
N CYS A 90 -1.85 15.97 -4.26
CA CYS A 90 -2.17 15.03 -5.33
C CYS A 90 -1.03 14.02 -5.43
N PHE A 91 -1.25 12.81 -4.93
CA PHE A 91 -0.23 11.74 -4.94
C PHE A 91 -0.88 10.37 -5.06
N LEU A 92 -0.09 9.35 -5.39
CA LEU A 92 -0.59 7.98 -5.54
C LEU A 92 -1.18 7.46 -4.22
N GLY A 93 -2.39 6.91 -4.26
CA GLY A 93 -3.10 6.43 -3.05
C GLY A 93 -3.97 7.50 -2.38
N CYS A 94 -3.92 8.74 -2.87
CA CYS A 94 -4.80 9.80 -2.43
C CYS A 94 -6.26 9.61 -2.93
N ILE A 95 -7.23 9.99 -2.11
CA ILE A 95 -8.65 10.05 -2.49
C ILE A 95 -8.84 11.16 -3.53
N ARG A 96 -9.50 10.82 -4.65
CA ARG A 96 -9.79 11.77 -5.75
C ARG A 96 -10.73 12.90 -5.29
N PRO A 97 -10.61 14.11 -5.86
CA PRO A 97 -9.69 14.52 -6.94
C PRO A 97 -8.24 14.70 -6.47
N CYS A 98 -8.03 15.32 -5.30
CA CYS A 98 -6.79 15.34 -4.53
C CYS A 98 -7.17 15.46 -3.04
N CYS A 99 -6.22 15.17 -2.16
CA CYS A 99 -6.51 15.00 -0.76
C CYS A 99 -6.67 16.39 -0.13
N THR A 100 -7.66 16.52 0.73
CA THR A 100 -7.90 17.74 1.49
C THR A 100 -7.67 17.46 2.97
N LYS A 101 -7.47 18.52 3.77
CA LYS A 101 -7.41 18.38 5.24
C LYS A 101 -8.61 17.61 5.82
N ALA A 102 -9.77 17.68 5.16
CA ALA A 102 -10.98 16.95 5.56
C ALA A 102 -10.97 15.45 5.20
N THR A 103 -10.16 15.03 4.22
CA THR A 103 -10.01 13.60 3.84
C THR A 103 -8.99 12.86 4.70
N PHE A 104 -8.08 13.57 5.38
CA PHE A 104 -7.17 13.00 6.37
C PHE A 104 -7.88 12.77 7.71
N ARG A 105 -8.87 11.87 7.74
CA ARG A 105 -9.53 11.46 8.98
C ARG A 105 -8.67 10.46 9.74
N GLY A 106 -7.65 10.95 10.45
CA GLY A 106 -6.84 10.15 11.37
C GLY A 106 -5.72 9.30 10.75
N SER A 107 -5.62 9.25 9.42
CA SER A 107 -4.37 8.89 8.73
C SER A 107 -3.44 10.10 8.75
N GLN A 108 -2.15 9.85 8.82
CA GLN A 108 -1.07 10.82 8.97
C GLN A 108 -1.16 12.06 8.06
N ASN A 109 -0.49 13.12 8.50
CA ASN A 109 -0.41 14.37 7.75
C ASN A 109 0.27 14.07 6.40
N PRO A 110 -0.22 14.58 5.26
CA PRO A 110 0.50 14.50 3.97
C PRO A 110 1.87 15.20 3.99
N ASN A 111 2.25 15.76 5.13
CA ASN A 111 3.57 16.33 5.39
C ASN A 111 4.42 15.42 6.29
N ASP A 112 4.05 14.16 6.49
CA ASP A 112 4.89 13.22 7.22
C ASP A 112 6.14 12.93 6.39
N THR A 113 7.29 13.03 7.04
CA THR A 113 8.58 12.85 6.39
C THR A 113 8.97 11.39 6.34
N CYS A 114 9.55 10.95 5.22
CA CYS A 114 10.12 9.62 5.07
C CYS A 114 11.32 9.42 6.02
N PRO A 115 11.47 8.21 6.61
CA PRO A 115 12.73 7.81 7.25
C PRO A 115 13.89 8.00 6.26
N PRO A 116 15.05 8.54 6.68
CA PRO A 116 16.20 8.73 5.78
C PRO A 116 16.62 7.47 5.02
N ALA A 117 16.58 6.31 5.69
CA ALA A 117 16.89 5.01 5.08
C ALA A 117 15.93 4.61 3.95
N CYS A 118 14.71 5.14 3.96
CA CYS A 118 13.67 4.84 2.98
C CYS A 118 13.61 5.85 1.82
N ARG A 119 14.48 6.86 1.81
CA ARG A 119 14.55 7.84 0.72
C ARG A 119 15.39 7.30 -0.44
N PRO A 120 15.19 7.78 -1.68
CA PRO A 120 16.07 7.43 -2.79
C PRO A 120 17.52 7.80 -2.46
N LYS A 121 18.46 6.91 -2.79
CA LYS A 121 19.90 7.10 -2.46
C LYS A 121 20.45 8.41 -3.01
N ASP A 122 20.04 8.77 -4.23
CA ASP A 122 20.51 9.96 -4.95
C ASP A 122 19.65 11.20 -4.68
N HIS A 123 18.59 11.09 -3.87
CA HIS A 123 17.63 12.17 -3.58
C HIS A 123 17.21 12.19 -2.10
N GLN A 124 18.19 12.35 -1.21
CA GLN A 124 17.95 12.41 0.25
C GLN A 124 17.20 13.68 0.70
N ASP A 125 17.14 14.68 -0.16
CA ASP A 125 16.37 15.92 -0.04
C ASP A 125 14.87 15.71 -0.28
N TRP A 126 14.45 14.58 -0.86
CA TRP A 126 13.05 14.21 -1.00
C TRP A 126 12.52 13.68 0.33
N ILE A 127 12.22 14.60 1.23
CA ILE A 127 11.87 14.26 2.61
C ILE A 127 10.44 13.74 2.76
N TYR A 128 9.57 13.83 1.75
CA TYR A 128 8.14 13.47 1.85
C TYR A 128 7.80 12.14 1.19
N CYS A 129 6.95 11.39 1.90
CA CYS A 129 6.24 10.19 1.49
C CYS A 129 4.77 10.61 1.33
#